data_AF-A0A5C8P3T3-F1
#
_entry.id   AF-A0A5C8P3T3-F1
#
_cell.length_a   1.000
_cell.length_b   1.000
_cell.length_c   1.000
_cell.angle_alpha   90.00
_cell.angle_beta   90.00
_cell.angle_gamma   90.00
#
_symmetry.space_group_name_H-M   'P 1'
#
loop_
_entity.id
_entity.type
_entity.pdbx_description
1 polymer ?
#
loop_
_entity_poly.entity_id
_entity_poly.type
_entity_poly.pdbx_seq_one_letter_code
_entity_poly.pdbx_strand_id
1 'polypeptide(L)' 'MYRNQPKPDDRSDNVEKLQNMVQDTIQNIHASEETLENLTGEQREQIIAKNKRRKAAIEGMREEIKDEHTHDEQQ' A
#
# COMPACT_ATOMS: atom_id res chain seq x y z
N MET A 1 5.75 -13.86 -38.93
CA MET A 1 6.13 -14.10 -37.53
C MET A 1 5.85 -12.85 -36.73
N TYR A 2 4.80 -12.81 -35.91
CA TYR A 2 4.59 -11.70 -34.98
C TYR A 2 5.63 -11.86 -33.86
N ARG A 3 6.64 -10.98 -33.82
CA ARG A 3 7.51 -10.85 -32.66
C ARG A 3 6.65 -10.31 -31.52
N ASN A 4 6.20 -11.20 -30.64
CA ASN A 4 5.69 -10.84 -29.33
C ASN A 4 6.92 -10.43 -28.50
N GLN A 5 7.44 -9.24 -28.76
CA GLN A 5 8.34 -8.58 -27.82
C GLN A 5 7.44 -8.15 -26.66
N PRO A 6 7.62 -8.68 -25.45
CA PRO A 6 6.96 -8.12 -24.28
C PRO A 6 7.26 -6.62 -24.30
N LYS A 7 6.24 -5.78 -24.10
CA LYS A 7 6.51 -4.36 -23.86
C LYS A 7 7.53 -4.27 -22.71
N PRO A 8 8.49 -3.33 -22.75
CA PRO A 8 9.27 -3.04 -21.55
C PRO A 8 8.25 -2.84 -20.42
N ASP A 9 8.41 -3.63 -19.36
CA ASP A 9 7.50 -3.63 -18.22
C ASP A 9 7.53 -2.20 -17.67
N ASP A 10 6.42 -1.47 -17.80
CA ASP A 10 6.36 -0.07 -17.39
C ASP A 10 6.18 -0.06 -15.87
N ARG A 11 7.30 -0.19 -15.17
CA ARG A 11 7.36 -0.27 -13.71
C ARG A 11 6.84 1.00 -13.04
N SER A 12 6.72 2.11 -13.78
CA SER A 12 6.14 3.36 -13.29
C SER A 12 4.66 3.23 -12.94
N ASP A 13 3.89 2.41 -13.68
CA ASP A 13 2.47 2.12 -13.38
C ASP A 13 2.32 1.34 -12.07
N ASN A 14 3.28 0.48 -11.74
CA ASN A 14 3.30 -0.26 -10.47
C ASN A 14 3.58 0.67 -9.28
N VAL A 15 4.54 1.59 -9.42
CA VAL A 15 4.84 2.60 -8.40
C VAL A 15 3.63 3.49 -8.14
N GLU A 16 2.97 4.00 -9.19
CA GLU A 16 1.78 4.86 -9.04
C GLU A 16 0.65 4.13 -8.32
N LYS A 17 0.37 2.86 -8.70
CA LYS A 17 -0.63 2.03 -8.03
C LYS A 17 -0.29 1.79 -6.56
N LEU A 18 0.96 1.43 -6.25
CA LEU A 18 1.41 1.21 -4.87
C LEU A 18 1.28 2.49 -4.04
N GLN A 19 1.65 3.65 -4.58
CA GLN A 19 1.50 4.94 -3.91
C GLN A 19 0.03 5.26 -3.62
N ASN A 20 -0.87 5.05 -4.59
CA ASN A 20 -2.31 5.22 -4.41
C ASN A 20 -2.86 4.28 -3.32
N MET A 21 -2.50 2.99 -3.35
CA MET A 21 -2.92 2.04 -2.33
C MET A 21 -2.41 2.40 -0.92
N VAL A 22 -1.18 2.90 -0.81
CA VAL A 22 -0.63 3.42 0.46
C VAL A 22 -1.47 4.58 0.97
N GLN A 23 -1.77 5.56 0.11
CA GLN A 23 -2.55 6.74 0.47
C GLN A 23 -3.98 6.36 0.91
N ASP A 24 -4.66 5.50 0.16
CA ASP A 24 -5.98 5.00 0.50
C ASP A 24 -5.97 4.24 1.83
N THR A 25 -4.93 3.45 2.08
CA THR A 25 -4.80 2.69 3.33
C THR A 25 -4.56 3.61 4.52
N ILE A 26 -3.78 4.68 4.36
CA ILE A 26 -3.56 5.71 5.38
C ILE A 26 -4.88 6.43 5.70
N GLN A 27 -5.63 6.86 4.68
CA GLN A 27 -6.94 7.49 4.87
C GLN A 27 -7.91 6.55 5.60
N ASN A 28 -7.94 5.28 5.22
CA ASN A 28 -8.76 4.27 5.90
C ASN A 28 -8.37 4.06 7.37
N ILE A 29 -7.07 4.12 7.70
CA ILE A 29 -6.59 4.07 9.08
C ILE A 29 -7.12 5.29 9.84
N HIS A 30 -6.94 6.50 9.32
CA HIS A 30 -7.39 7.74 9.97
C HIS A 30 -8.90 7.78 10.19
N ALA A 31 -9.69 7.46 9.16
CA ALA A 31 -11.15 7.36 9.29
C ALA A 31 -11.56 6.31 10.34
N SER A 32 -10.85 5.17 10.39
CA SER A 32 -11.10 4.16 11.43
C SER A 32 -10.70 4.68 12.82
N GLU A 33 -9.62 5.46 12.93
CA GLU A 33 -9.16 6.04 14.20
C GLU A 33 -10.14 7.07 14.77
N GLU A 34 -10.77 7.92 13.93
CA GLU A 34 -11.85 8.81 14.37
C GLU A 34 -13.04 8.02 14.97
N THR A 35 -13.39 6.87 14.39
CA THR A 35 -14.47 6.03 14.94
C THR A 35 -14.09 5.36 16.26
N LEU A 36 -12.79 5.16 16.56
CA LEU A 36 -12.35 4.53 17.81
C LEU A 36 -12.78 5.35 19.03
N GLU A 37 -12.85 6.68 18.93
CA GLU A 37 -13.25 7.56 20.04
C GLU A 37 -14.65 7.23 20.57
N ASN A 38 -15.53 6.74 19.71
CA ASN A 38 -16.92 6.41 20.03
C ASN A 38 -17.13 4.91 20.30
N LEU A 39 -16.10 4.08 20.18
CA LEU A 39 -16.17 2.63 20.31
C LEU A 39 -15.45 2.14 21.57
N THR A 40 -16.00 1.10 22.20
CA THR A 40 -15.45 0.46 23.40
C THR A 40 -15.46 -1.06 23.28
N GLY A 41 -14.73 -1.73 24.17
CA GLY A 41 -14.67 -3.20 24.23
C GLY A 41 -14.11 -3.84 22.95
N GLU A 42 -14.68 -4.98 22.58
CA GLU A 42 -14.18 -5.84 21.50
C GLU A 42 -14.11 -5.12 20.14
N GLN A 43 -15.10 -4.29 19.81
CA GLN A 43 -15.14 -3.57 18.54
C GLN A 43 -13.94 -2.61 18.39
N ARG A 44 -13.55 -1.96 19.50
CA ARG A 44 -12.37 -1.08 19.54
C ARG A 44 -11.09 -1.89 19.28
N GLU A 45 -10.95 -3.04 19.95
CA GLU A 45 -9.77 -3.90 19.80
C GLU A 45 -9.65 -4.48 18.39
N GLN A 46 -10.76 -4.88 17.77
CA GLN A 46 -10.79 -5.38 16.40
C GLN A 46 -10.32 -4.33 15.40
N ILE A 47 -10.77 -3.08 15.54
CA ILE A 47 -10.34 -1.97 14.66
C ILE A 47 -8.86 -1.65 14.87
N ILE A 48 -8.38 -1.62 16.12
CA ILE A 48 -6.95 -1.41 16.42
C ILE A 48 -6.10 -2.52 15.77
N ALA A 49 -6.50 -3.78 15.92
CA ALA A 49 -5.80 -4.91 15.31
C ALA A 49 -5.80 -4.83 13.77
N LYS A 50 -6.91 -4.40 13.17
CA LYS A 50 -7.02 -4.18 11.72
C LYS A 50 -6.10 -3.04 11.26
N ASN A 51 -6.05 -1.93 11.99
CA ASN A 51 -5.16 -0.82 11.71
C ASN A 51 -3.68 -1.21 11.86
N LYS A 52 -3.34 -2.06 12.85
CA LYS A 52 -1.98 -2.60 12.98
C LYS A 52 -1.56 -3.42 11.77
N ARG A 53 -2.43 -4.29 11.25
CA ARG A 53 -2.16 -5.05 10.02
C ARG A 53 -2.02 -4.15 8.78
N ARG A 54 -2.85 -3.11 8.67
CA ARG A 54 -2.75 -2.10 7.59
C ARG A 54 -1.41 -1.35 7.63
N LYS A 55 -0.92 -0.99 8.83
CA LYS A 55 0.41 -0.34 8.99
C LYS A 55 1.54 -1.25 8.50
N ALA A 56 1.52 -2.53 8.87
CA ALA A 56 2.49 -3.51 8.36
C ALA A 56 2.40 -3.69 6.82
N ALA A 57 1.19 -3.68 6.26
CA ALA A 57 1.02 -3.73 4.80
C ALA A 57 1.59 -2.48 4.09
N ILE A 58 1.42 -1.29 4.68
CA ILE A 58 2.02 -0.05 4.16
C ILE A 58 3.55 -0.12 4.18
N GLU A 59 4.15 -0.70 5.23
CA GLU A 59 5.60 -0.90 5.29
C GLU A 59 6.09 -1.76 4.13
N GLY A 60 5.44 -2.90 3.86
CA GLY A 60 5.75 -3.75 2.71
C GLY A 60 5.59 -3.03 1.36
N MET A 61 4.49 -2.30 1.17
CA MET A 61 4.29 -1.50 -0.06
C MET A 61 5.36 -0.41 -0.23
N ARG A 62 5.84 0.19 0.86
CA ARG A 62 6.91 1.20 0.80
C ARG A 62 8.26 0.59 0.45
N GLU A 63 8.54 -0.62 0.94
CA GLU A 63 9.72 -1.38 0.54
C GLU A 63 9.65 -1.74 -0.94
N GLU A 64 8.51 -2.24 -1.43
CA GLU A 64 8.30 -2.52 -2.85
C GLU A 64 8.49 -1.28 -3.73
N ILE A 65 7.87 -0.14 -3.38
CA ILE A 65 8.06 1.12 -4.12
C ILE A 65 9.55 1.49 -4.22
N LYS A 66 10.30 1.32 -3.13
CA LYS A 66 11.73 1.62 -3.11
C LYS A 66 12.51 0.67 -4.01
N ASP A 67 12.23 -0.63 -3.95
CA ASP A 67 12.89 -1.62 -4.78
C ASP A 67 12.61 -1.38 -6.27
N GLU A 68 11.38 -0.98 -6.62
CA GLU A 68 11.01 -0.59 -7.99
C GLU A 68 11.82 0.61 -8.49
N HIS A 69 11.97 1.67 -7.68
CA HIS A 69 12.82 2.81 -8.03
C HIS A 69 14.29 2.43 -8.20
N THR A 70 14.80 1.52 -7.37
CA THR A 70 16.21 1.09 -7.43
C THR A 70 16.48 0.19 -8.64
N HIS A 71 15.45 -0.49 -9.17
CA HIS A 71 15.53 -1.30 -10.38
C HIS A 71 15.51 -0.43 -11.65
N ASP A 72 14.75 0.68 -11.63
CA ASP A 72 14.71 1.66 -12.72
C ASP A 72 16.04 2.46 -12.84
N GLU A 73 16.71 2.79 -11.73
CA GLU A 73 17.99 3.52 -11.76
C GLU A 73 19.19 2.69 -12.28
N GLN A 74 19.05 1.36 -12.36
CA GLN A 74 20.11 0.44 -12.77
C GLN A 74 19.96 -0.10 -14.20
N GLN A 75 18.95 0.36 -14.96
CA GLN A 75 18.78 0.08 -16.39
C GLN A 75 19.17 1.29 -17.25
#